data_AF-A0A7W1KD06-F1
#
_entry.id   AF-A0A7W1KD06-F1
#
_cell.length_a   1.000
_cell.length_b   1.000
_cell.length_c   1.000
_cell.angle_alpha   90.00
_cell.angle_beta   90.00
_cell.angle_gamma   90.00
#
_symmetry.space_group_name_H-M   'P 1'
#
loop_
_entity.id
_entity.type
_entity.pdbx_description
1 polymer ?
#
loop_
_entity_poly.entity_id
_entity_poly.type
_entity_poly.pdbx_seq_one_letter_code
_entity_poly.pdbx_strand_id
1 'polypeptide(L)'
;GPSGPATAATSSAPALEPDAIELAERLLAAGHEPPSRSELGIAAAHLPKLIQAGVAVRIGRDLYAHSDAIAVVTDRVGAIIANEGAVTLARLRDELGTSRKYAEALLEHLDQARYTKRLPDDRRVLRRRR
;
A
#
# COMPACT_ATOMS: atom_id res chain seq x y z
N GLY A 1 -19.78 -10.96 42.77
CA GLY A 1 -18.67 -11.63 42.08
C GLY A 1 -19.16 -12.91 41.43
N PRO A 2 -18.43 -13.50 40.47
CA PRO A 2 -17.48 -12.89 39.54
C PRO A 2 -17.87 -13.05 38.06
N SER A 3 -17.46 -12.05 37.27
CA SER A 3 -16.84 -12.14 35.95
C SER A 3 -17.26 -13.25 34.97
N GLY A 4 -17.94 -12.84 33.89
CA GLY A 4 -17.63 -13.38 32.56
C GLY A 4 -16.60 -12.45 31.90
N PRO A 5 -15.43 -12.93 31.46
CA PRO A 5 -14.38 -12.06 30.96
C PRO A 5 -14.80 -11.45 29.62
N ALA A 6 -14.63 -10.14 29.52
CA ALA A 6 -14.37 -9.48 28.26
C ALA A 6 -13.19 -10.21 27.60
N THR A 7 -13.41 -10.77 26.42
CA THR A 7 -12.34 -11.34 25.59
C THR A 7 -11.43 -10.19 25.19
N ALA A 8 -10.39 -10.03 25.99
CA ALA A 8 -9.25 -9.19 25.71
C ALA A 8 -8.66 -9.59 24.36
N ALA A 9 -8.24 -8.56 23.62
CA ALA A 9 -7.46 -8.66 22.42
C ALA A 9 -6.26 -9.59 22.62
N THR A 10 -6.23 -10.69 21.86
CA THR A 10 -4.98 -11.39 21.55
C THR A 10 -4.70 -11.16 20.08
N SER A 11 -3.72 -10.29 19.84
CA SER A 11 -2.88 -10.31 18.65
C SER A 11 -2.30 -11.72 18.53
N SER A 12 -2.96 -12.57 17.77
CA SER A 12 -2.25 -13.55 16.98
C SER A 12 -2.48 -13.08 15.56
N ALA A 13 -1.43 -12.60 14.90
CA ALA A 13 -1.38 -12.74 13.46
C ALA A 13 -1.87 -14.16 13.16
N PRO A 14 -2.93 -14.35 12.34
CA PRO A 14 -3.27 -15.71 11.93
C PRO A 14 -1.96 -16.27 11.37
N ALA A 15 -1.47 -17.39 11.90
CA ALA A 15 -0.30 -18.05 11.37
C ALA A 15 -0.55 -18.21 9.87
N LEU A 16 0.07 -17.33 9.08
CA LEU A 16 -0.21 -17.25 7.67
C LEU A 16 0.15 -18.62 7.10
N GLU A 17 -0.73 -19.16 6.27
CA GLU A 17 -0.45 -20.41 5.56
C GLU A 17 0.83 -20.24 4.75
N PRO A 18 1.61 -21.31 4.51
CA PRO A 18 2.87 -21.21 3.76
C PRO A 18 2.68 -20.51 2.40
N ASP A 19 1.59 -20.82 1.67
CA ASP A 19 1.25 -20.15 0.41
C ASP A 19 0.97 -18.64 0.57
N ALA A 20 0.40 -18.21 1.70
CA ALA A 20 0.16 -16.81 1.98
C ALA A 20 1.47 -16.07 2.31
N ILE A 21 2.40 -16.74 3.01
CA ILE A 21 3.74 -16.21 3.28
C ILE A 21 4.51 -16.05 1.97
N GLU A 22 4.51 -17.07 1.11
CA GLU A 22 5.17 -17.02 -0.21
C GLU A 22 4.60 -15.88 -1.08
N LEU A 23 3.28 -15.70 -1.07
CA LEU A 23 2.66 -14.56 -1.74
C LEU A 23 3.14 -13.22 -1.14
N ALA A 24 3.19 -13.09 0.18
CA ALA A 24 3.66 -11.87 0.83
C ALA A 24 5.12 -11.54 0.44
N GLU A 25 5.99 -12.54 0.42
CA GLU A 25 7.38 -12.39 -0.04
C GLU A 25 7.46 -11.97 -1.51
N ARG A 26 6.63 -12.56 -2.37
CA ARG A 26 6.53 -12.17 -3.78
C ARG A 26 6.05 -10.73 -3.95
N LEU A 27 5.08 -10.29 -3.14
CA LEU A 27 4.62 -8.90 -3.14
C LEU A 27 5.71 -7.94 -2.62
N LEU A 28 6.47 -8.35 -1.61
CA LEU A 28 7.58 -7.57 -1.08
C LEU A 28 8.69 -7.42 -2.12
N ALA A 29 9.05 -8.50 -2.81
CA ALA A 29 10.05 -8.49 -3.88
C ALA A 29 9.63 -7.65 -5.09
N ALA A 30 8.33 -7.55 -5.37
CA ALA A 30 7.79 -6.68 -6.42
C ALA A 30 7.88 -5.18 -6.08
N GLY A 31 7.99 -4.83 -4.79
CA GLY A 31 8.19 -3.45 -4.34
C GLY A 31 7.11 -2.49 -4.84
N HIS A 32 7.54 -1.47 -5.59
CA HIS A 32 6.67 -0.40 -6.10
C HIS A 32 6.05 -0.70 -7.48
N GLU A 33 6.31 -1.89 -8.04
CA GLU A 33 5.67 -2.40 -9.27
C GLU A 33 4.80 -3.63 -8.94
N PRO A 34 3.72 -3.43 -8.16
CA PRO A 34 2.91 -4.53 -7.66
C PRO A 34 2.24 -5.31 -8.81
N PRO A 35 2.19 -6.66 -8.71
CA PRO A 35 1.47 -7.47 -9.68
C PRO A 35 -0.05 -7.24 -9.59
N SER A 36 -0.72 -7.43 -10.71
CA SER A 36 -2.19 -7.51 -10.78
C SER A 36 -2.72 -8.83 -10.25
N ARG A 37 -4.02 -8.88 -9.94
CA ARG A 37 -4.68 -10.13 -9.51
C ARG A 37 -4.48 -11.26 -10.53
N SER A 38 -4.55 -10.93 -11.81
CA SER A 38 -4.35 -11.89 -12.90
C SER A 38 -2.93 -12.47 -12.93
N GLU A 39 -1.91 -11.66 -12.64
CA GLU A 39 -0.49 -12.09 -12.59
C GLU A 39 -0.18 -12.97 -11.36
N LEU A 40 -0.99 -12.85 -10.31
CA LEU A 40 -0.88 -13.69 -9.12
C LEU A 40 -1.52 -15.07 -9.32
N GLY A 41 -2.46 -15.21 -10.25
CA GLY A 41 -3.09 -16.49 -10.58
C GLY A 41 -3.77 -17.14 -9.35
N ILE A 42 -3.42 -18.40 -9.08
CA ILE A 42 -3.99 -19.18 -7.97
C ILE A 42 -3.64 -18.56 -6.61
N ALA A 43 -2.44 -17.96 -6.47
CA ALA A 43 -1.99 -17.34 -5.23
C ALA A 43 -2.92 -16.19 -4.79
N ALA A 44 -3.64 -15.55 -5.73
CA ALA A 44 -4.60 -14.48 -5.42
C ALA A 44 -5.70 -14.91 -4.42
N ALA A 45 -5.93 -16.21 -4.23
CA ALA A 45 -6.84 -16.74 -3.21
C ALA A 45 -6.43 -16.35 -1.77
N HIS A 46 -5.14 -16.09 -1.52
CA HIS A 46 -4.61 -15.73 -0.20
C HIS A 46 -4.60 -14.22 0.08
N LEU A 47 -4.84 -13.37 -0.94
CA LEU A 47 -4.89 -11.91 -0.78
C LEU A 47 -5.84 -11.42 0.32
N PRO A 48 -7.08 -11.94 0.46
CA PRO A 48 -7.99 -11.46 1.50
C PRO A 48 -7.41 -11.63 2.91
N LYS A 49 -6.71 -12.75 3.17
CA LYS A 49 -6.06 -13.01 4.46
C LYS A 49 -4.91 -12.05 4.70
N LEU A 50 -4.07 -11.82 3.68
CA LEU A 50 -2.97 -10.85 3.77
C LEU A 50 -3.44 -9.41 3.99
N ILE A 51 -4.54 -9.02 3.35
CA ILE A 51 -5.16 -7.70 3.53
C ILE A 51 -5.73 -7.56 4.94
N GLN A 52 -6.43 -8.58 5.44
CA GLN A 52 -6.94 -8.58 6.81
C GLN A 52 -5.81 -8.53 7.85
N ALA A 53 -4.68 -9.18 7.57
CA ALA A 53 -3.48 -9.14 8.39
C ALA A 53 -2.68 -7.83 8.27
N GLY A 54 -3.04 -6.92 7.34
CA GLY A 54 -2.30 -5.69 7.08
C GLY A 54 -0.96 -5.86 6.36
N VAL A 55 -0.70 -7.04 5.79
CA VAL A 55 0.53 -7.39 5.06
C VAL A 55 0.45 -6.96 3.61
N ALA A 56 -0.73 -7.09 2.99
CA ALA A 56 -0.97 -6.67 1.61
C ALA A 56 -1.99 -5.53 1.55
N VAL A 57 -1.85 -4.66 0.56
CA VAL A 57 -2.72 -3.50 0.35
C VAL A 57 -3.12 -3.44 -1.12
N ARG A 58 -4.41 -3.24 -1.37
CA ARG A 58 -4.92 -3.05 -2.73
C ARG A 58 -4.68 -1.61 -3.18
N ILE A 59 -4.15 -1.48 -4.39
CA ILE A 59 -3.76 -0.21 -5.02
C ILE A 59 -4.45 -0.10 -6.37
N GLY A 60 -5.05 1.07 -6.61
CA GLY A 60 -5.83 1.31 -7.81
C GLY A 60 -6.94 0.26 -7.99
N ARG A 61 -7.14 -0.18 -9.24
CA ARG A 61 -8.23 -1.10 -9.58
C ARG A 61 -7.92 -2.57 -9.24
N ASP A 62 -6.74 -3.07 -9.55
CA ASP A 62 -6.45 -4.51 -9.46
C ASP A 62 -5.01 -4.85 -9.05
N LEU A 63 -4.23 -3.87 -8.59
CA LEU A 63 -2.86 -4.11 -8.15
C LEU A 63 -2.81 -4.35 -6.64
N TYR A 64 -1.88 -5.19 -6.20
CA TYR A 64 -1.71 -5.50 -4.78
C TYR A 64 -0.24 -5.37 -4.42
N ALA A 65 0.07 -4.49 -3.47
CA ALA A 65 1.43 -4.30 -2.99
C ALA A 65 1.56 -4.79 -1.55
N HIS A 66 2.81 -5.04 -1.14
CA HIS A 66 3.13 -5.23 0.26
C HIS A 66 2.99 -3.91 1.03
N SER A 67 2.53 -3.97 2.29
CA SER A 67 2.39 -2.80 3.16
C SER A 67 3.73 -2.06 3.35
N ASP A 68 4.81 -2.81 3.51
CA ASP A 68 6.17 -2.28 3.62
C ASP A 68 6.61 -1.51 2.36
N ALA A 69 6.31 -2.03 1.17
CA ALA A 69 6.56 -1.31 -0.09
C ALA A 69 5.77 0.00 -0.16
N ILE A 70 4.53 0.01 0.36
CA ILE A 70 3.74 1.24 0.45
C ILE A 70 4.31 2.23 1.46
N ALA A 71 4.84 1.76 2.58
CA ALA A 71 5.51 2.61 3.55
C ALA A 71 6.71 3.33 2.91
N VAL A 72 7.53 2.61 2.13
CA VAL A 72 8.67 3.19 1.39
C VAL A 72 8.18 4.24 0.38
N VAL A 73 7.14 3.97 -0.40
CA VAL A 73 6.59 4.95 -1.35
C VAL A 73 6.02 6.17 -0.63
N THR A 74 5.36 5.95 0.51
CA THR A 74 4.77 7.02 1.33
C THR A 74 5.85 7.97 1.87
N ASP A 75 6.97 7.41 2.33
CA ASP A 75 8.15 8.15 2.78
C ASP A 75 8.75 8.99 1.63
N ARG A 76 8.99 8.37 0.47
CA ARG A 76 9.48 9.05 -0.74
C ARG A 76 8.60 10.21 -1.16
N VAL A 77 7.28 9.99 -1.20
CA VAL A 77 6.30 11.04 -1.52
C VAL A 77 6.35 12.15 -0.47
N GLY A 78 6.44 11.81 0.81
CA GLY A 78 6.59 12.77 1.90
C GLY A 78 7.84 13.63 1.73
N ALA A 79 8.98 13.01 1.42
CA ALA A 79 10.25 13.68 1.19
C ALA A 79 10.20 14.63 -0.03
N ILE A 80 9.62 14.18 -1.16
CA ILE A 80 9.43 15.05 -2.34
C ILE A 80 8.56 16.25 -1.96
N ILE A 81 7.45 16.05 -1.29
CA ILE A 81 6.55 17.16 -0.91
C ILE A 81 7.22 18.09 0.11
N ALA A 82 8.02 17.57 1.04
CA ALA A 82 8.76 18.39 2.00
C ALA A 82 9.81 19.27 1.31
N ASN A 83 10.50 18.75 0.29
CA ASN A 83 11.57 19.45 -0.41
C ASN A 83 11.06 20.37 -1.53
N GLU A 84 10.05 19.93 -2.29
CA GLU A 84 9.54 20.61 -3.49
C GLU A 84 8.19 21.31 -3.27
N GLY A 85 7.56 21.10 -2.12
CA GLY A 85 6.24 21.62 -1.76
C GLY A 85 5.07 20.79 -2.29
N ALA A 86 5.25 20.01 -3.36
CA ALA A 86 4.25 19.11 -3.90
C ALA A 86 4.87 18.01 -4.78
N VAL A 87 4.15 16.90 -4.99
CA VAL A 87 4.55 15.83 -5.92
C VAL A 87 3.61 15.79 -7.13
N THR A 88 4.15 15.49 -8.31
CA THR A 88 3.38 15.18 -9.52
C THR A 88 3.53 13.71 -9.90
N LEU A 89 2.65 13.21 -10.77
CA LEU A 89 2.79 11.88 -11.35
C LEU A 89 4.16 11.68 -12.02
N ALA A 90 4.58 12.65 -12.83
CA ALA A 90 5.86 12.60 -13.53
C ALA A 90 7.03 12.54 -12.54
N ARG A 91 7.01 13.37 -11.48
CA ARG A 91 8.05 13.38 -10.46
C ARG A 91 8.14 12.06 -9.70
N LEU A 92 7.01 11.50 -9.26
CA LEU A 92 7.04 10.21 -8.56
C LEU A 92 7.53 9.09 -9.47
N ARG A 93 7.08 9.07 -10.73
CA ARG A 93 7.54 8.11 -11.73
C ARG A 93 9.07 8.17 -11.87
N ASP A 94 9.61 9.37 -12.01
CA ASP A 94 11.05 9.58 -12.22
C ASP A 94 11.85 9.20 -10.96
N GLU A 95 11.34 9.50 -9.75
CA GLU A 95 11.96 9.09 -8.49
C GLU A 95 11.99 7.57 -8.32
N LEU A 96 10.89 6.88 -8.65
CA LEU A 96 10.79 5.43 -8.50
C LEU A 96 11.41 4.66 -9.68
N GLY A 97 11.67 5.33 -10.82
CA GLY A 97 12.15 4.67 -12.03
C GLY A 97 11.13 3.71 -12.66
N THR A 98 9.83 3.94 -12.42
CA THR A 98 8.75 3.01 -12.82
C THR A 98 7.91 3.54 -13.99
N SER A 99 6.91 2.77 -14.41
CA SER A 99 5.91 3.18 -15.39
C SER A 99 4.87 4.16 -14.82
N ARG A 100 4.30 5.01 -15.68
CA ARG A 100 3.21 5.95 -15.31
C ARG A 100 2.03 5.25 -14.63
N LYS A 101 1.65 4.06 -15.11
CA LYS A 101 0.56 3.25 -14.56
C LYS A 101 0.75 2.96 -13.06
N TYR A 102 1.96 2.58 -12.65
CA TYR A 102 2.25 2.25 -11.25
C TYR A 102 2.31 3.50 -10.38
N ALA A 103 3.02 4.54 -10.84
CA ALA A 103 3.08 5.82 -10.14
C ALA A 103 1.69 6.44 -9.94
N GLU A 104 0.80 6.33 -10.93
CA GLU A 104 -0.58 6.81 -10.85
C GLU A 104 -1.37 6.03 -9.80
N ALA A 105 -1.33 4.70 -9.86
CA ALA A 105 -2.03 3.85 -8.91
C ALA A 105 -1.56 4.08 -7.45
N LEU A 106 -0.25 4.27 -7.25
CA LEU A 106 0.35 4.59 -5.95
C LEU A 106 -0.17 5.94 -5.42
N LEU A 107 -0.16 6.99 -6.25
CA LEU A 107 -0.68 8.29 -5.84
C LEU A 107 -2.18 8.28 -5.57
N GLU A 108 -2.97 7.57 -6.38
CA GLU A 108 -4.40 7.36 -6.13
C GLU A 108 -4.63 6.66 -4.80
N HIS A 109 -3.82 5.66 -4.47
CA HIS A 109 -3.91 4.96 -3.19
C HIS A 109 -3.62 5.92 -2.02
N LEU A 110 -2.58 6.75 -2.10
CA LEU A 110 -2.27 7.74 -1.07
C LEU A 110 -3.38 8.81 -0.92
N ASP A 111 -4.03 9.19 -2.01
CA ASP A 111 -5.18 10.12 -1.99
C ASP A 111 -6.39 9.49 -1.27
N GLN A 112 -6.67 8.21 -1.57
CA GLN A 112 -7.74 7.44 -0.94
C GLN A 112 -7.47 7.18 0.55
N ALA A 113 -6.22 6.88 0.91
CA ALA A 113 -5.75 6.76 2.28
C ALA A 113 -5.72 8.09 3.04
N ARG A 114 -6.07 9.21 2.37
CA ARG A 114 -6.06 10.56 2.93
C ARG A 114 -4.66 10.97 3.41
N TYR A 115 -3.60 10.40 2.84
CA TYR A 115 -2.23 10.84 3.06
C TYR A 115 -1.92 12.08 2.20
N THR A 116 -2.31 12.03 0.92
CA THR A 116 -2.18 13.16 -0.01
C THR A 116 -3.52 13.79 -0.35
N LYS A 117 -3.46 15.01 -0.89
CA LYS A 117 -4.60 15.69 -1.52
C LYS A 117 -4.18 16.16 -2.90
N ARG A 118 -4.86 15.68 -3.95
CA ARG A 118 -4.73 16.19 -5.31
C ARG A 118 -5.34 17.59 -5.43
N LEU A 119 -4.58 18.49 -6.05
CA LEU A 119 -4.96 19.87 -6.38
C LEU A 119 -5.52 19.94 -7.81
N PRO A 120 -6.16 21.07 -8.21
CA PRO A 120 -6.71 21.24 -9.56
C PRO A 120 -5.65 21.19 -10.68
N ASP A 121 -4.40 21.47 -10.33
CA ASP A 121 -3.24 21.51 -11.23
C ASP A 121 -2.46 20.18 -11.29
N ASP A 122 -3.10 19.07 -10.90
CA ASP A 122 -2.53 17.71 -10.89
C ASP A 122 -1.40 17.44 -9.88
N ARG A 123 -0.94 18.46 -9.14
CA ARG A 123 -0.01 18.27 -8.01
C ARG A 123 -0.72 17.69 -6.80
N ARG A 124 0.05 17.03 -5.93
CA ARG A 124 -0.40 16.49 -4.65
C ARG A 124 0.43 17.04 -3.51
N VAL A 125 -0.25 17.41 -2.44
CA VAL A 125 0.36 17.90 -1.20
C VAL A 125 -0.01 16.97 -0.06
N LEU A 126 0.76 17.02 1.04
CA LEU A 126 0.41 16.29 2.26
C LEU A 126 -0.92 16.81 2.78
N ARG A 127 -1.81 15.88 3.11
CA ARG A 127 -3.05 16.23 3.78
C ARG A 127 -2.72 16.50 5.24
N ARG A 128 -2.82 17.75 5.69
CA ARG A 128 -2.67 18.09 7.11
C ARG A 128 -3.65 17.23 7.93
N ARG A 129 -3.13 16.41 8.84
CA ARG A 129 -3.91 15.90 9.97
C ARG A 129 -4.29 17.12 10.81
N ARG A 130 -5.60 17.40 10.91
CA ARG A 130 -6.13 18.32 11.93
C ARG A 130 -6.16 17.61 13.26
#